data_AF-R9IMA1-F1
#
_entry.id   AF-R9IMA1-F1
#
_cell.length_a   1.000
_cell.length_b   1.000
_cell.length_c   1.000
_cell.angle_alpha   90.00
_cell.angle_beta   90.00
_cell.angle_gamma   90.00
#
_symmetry.space_group_name_H-M   'P 1'
#
loop_
_entity.id
_entity.type
_entity.pdbx_description
1 polymer ?
#
loop_
_entity_poly.entity_id
_entity_poly.type
_entity_poly.pdbx_seq_one_letter_code
_entity_poly.pdbx_strand_id
1 'polypeptide(L)'
;MGNKRKVRGGVYNFGSPNEKDTYTAICEVFTNVGLSTDRLEKNEEAFGENPRNISMCQKKINGWGIFFSSTVEGLSRTLARERKENHK
;
A
#
# COMPACT_ATOMS: atom_id res chain seq x y z
N MET A 1 28.62 -8.79 12.19
CA MET A 1 27.49 -8.77 13.15
C MET A 1 26.66 -7.52 12.88
N GLY A 2 25.47 -7.61 12.29
CA GLY A 2 24.66 -6.43 12.00
C GLY A 2 24.11 -5.81 13.29
N ASN A 3 24.33 -4.50 13.49
CA ASN A 3 23.80 -3.76 14.64
C ASN A 3 22.27 -3.91 14.69
N LYS A 4 21.76 -4.72 15.64
CA LYS A 4 20.32 -4.80 15.92
C LYS A 4 19.88 -3.43 16.45
N ARG A 5 19.19 -2.65 15.61
CA ARG A 5 18.58 -1.38 16.05
C ARG A 5 17.50 -1.72 17.07
N LYS A 6 17.75 -1.40 18.34
CA LYS A 6 16.74 -1.50 19.40
C LYS A 6 15.72 -0.39 19.20
N VAL A 7 14.49 -0.75 18.86
CA VAL A 7 13.34 0.16 18.89
C VAL A 7 12.89 0.31 20.35
N ARG A 8 12.56 1.52 20.79
CA ARG A 8 12.01 1.74 22.15
C ARG A 8 10.64 1.05 22.27
N GLY A 9 10.34 0.44 23.41
CA GLY A 9 9.01 -0.12 23.66
C GLY A 9 7.90 0.93 23.54
N GLY A 10 6.74 0.53 22.99
CA GLY A 10 5.55 1.38 22.84
C GLY A 10 4.68 1.00 21.65
N VAL A 11 3.62 1.79 21.42
CA VAL A 11 2.69 1.62 20.29
C VAL A 11 3.24 2.31 19.05
N TYR A 12 3.23 1.62 17.91
CA TYR A 12 3.67 2.14 16.61
C TYR A 12 2.61 1.81 15.55
N ASN A 13 2.35 2.77 14.66
CA ASN A 13 1.61 2.50 13.44
C ASN A 13 2.60 2.00 12.38
N PHE A 14 2.29 0.87 11.75
CA PHE A 14 3.14 0.26 10.73
C PHE A 14 2.28 -0.50 9.71
N GLY A 15 2.85 -0.78 8.54
CA GLY A 15 2.16 -1.35 7.39
C GLY A 15 2.61 -0.68 6.10
N SER A 16 2.05 -1.05 4.96
CA SER A 16 2.30 -0.33 3.71
C SER A 16 1.60 1.03 3.77
N PRO A 17 2.33 2.18 3.75
CA PRO A 17 1.69 3.49 3.76
C PRO A 17 0.82 3.68 2.52
N ASN A 18 -0.36 4.28 2.74
CA ASN A 18 -1.32 4.60 1.70
C ASN A 18 -2.03 5.92 2.05
N GLU A 19 -2.04 6.84 1.10
CA GLU A 19 -2.71 8.14 1.20
C GLU A 19 -3.89 8.25 0.21
N LYS A 20 -4.12 7.19 -0.58
CA LYS A 20 -5.13 7.12 -1.63
C LYS A 20 -6.30 6.26 -1.18
N ASP A 21 -7.49 6.55 -1.68
CA ASP A 21 -8.61 5.61 -1.59
C ASP A 21 -8.32 4.34 -2.41
N THR A 22 -9.10 3.29 -2.17
CA THR A 22 -8.91 1.99 -2.80
C THR A 22 -8.98 2.06 -4.32
N TYR A 23 -9.94 2.80 -4.88
CA TYR A 23 -10.12 2.88 -6.33
C TYR A 23 -8.91 3.53 -6.98
N THR A 24 -8.50 4.70 -6.49
CA THR A 24 -7.32 5.42 -6.99
C THR A 24 -6.04 4.57 -6.88
N ALA A 25 -5.85 3.87 -5.75
CA ALA A 25 -4.68 3.01 -5.55
C ALA A 25 -4.64 1.83 -6.52
N ILE A 26 -5.78 1.18 -6.81
CA ILE A 26 -5.83 0.02 -7.72
C ILE A 26 -5.68 0.45 -9.18
N CYS A 27 -6.24 1.58 -9.59
CA CYS A 27 -6.00 2.15 -10.92
C CYS A 27 -4.51 2.32 -11.18
N GLU A 28 -3.78 2.91 -10.23
CA GLU A 28 -2.33 3.09 -10.34
C GLU A 28 -1.56 1.77 -10.36
N VAL A 29 -1.94 0.79 -9.52
CA VAL A 29 -1.34 -0.55 -9.57
C VAL A 29 -1.50 -1.17 -10.96
N PHE A 30 -2.70 -1.07 -11.56
CA PHE A 30 -2.97 -1.60 -12.89
C PHE A 30 -2.14 -0.89 -13.96
N THR A 31 -2.11 0.44 -13.93
CA THR A 31 -1.28 1.25 -14.84
C THR A 31 0.21 0.88 -14.72
N ASN A 32 0.73 0.75 -13.50
CA ASN A 32 2.14 0.42 -13.25
C ASN A 32 2.56 -0.94 -13.83
N VAL A 33 1.62 -1.88 -13.97
CA VAL A 33 1.89 -3.19 -14.58
C VAL A 33 1.42 -3.28 -16.04
N GLY A 34 0.92 -2.20 -16.64
CA GLY A 34 0.42 -2.18 -18.01
C GLY A 34 -0.88 -2.97 -18.22
N LEU A 35 -1.79 -2.92 -17.25
CA LEU A 35 -3.17 -3.41 -17.40
C LEU A 35 -4.11 -2.23 -17.68
N SER A 36 -5.16 -2.49 -18.47
CA SER A 36 -6.23 -1.52 -18.69
C SER A 36 -7.06 -1.35 -17.40
N THR A 37 -7.43 -0.10 -17.12
CA THR A 37 -8.30 0.28 -16.00
C THR A 37 -9.78 0.35 -16.40
N ASP A 38 -10.13 0.05 -17.65
CA ASP A 38 -11.49 0.29 -18.20
C ASP A 38 -12.59 -0.55 -17.53
N ARG A 39 -12.19 -1.62 -16.84
CA ARG A 39 -13.09 -2.50 -16.07
C ARG A 39 -13.16 -2.15 -14.58
N LEU A 40 -12.43 -1.13 -14.14
CA LEU A 40 -12.47 -0.66 -12.76
C LEU A 40 -13.58 0.38 -12.64
N GLU A 41 -14.47 0.17 -11.68
CA GLU A 41 -15.54 1.12 -11.36
C GLU A 41 -15.37 1.59 -9.92
N LYS A 42 -15.53 2.90 -9.73
CA LYS A 42 -15.46 3.50 -8.40
C LYS A 42 -16.76 3.19 -7.67
N ASN A 43 -16.66 2.54 -6.52
CA ASN A 43 -17.82 2.34 -5.65
C ASN A 43 -18.13 3.64 -4.91
N GLU A 44 -19.23 4.31 -5.28
CA GLU A 44 -19.69 5.56 -4.67
C GLU A 44 -20.80 5.36 -3.62
N GLU A 45 -21.27 4.12 -3.43
CA GLU A 45 -22.35 3.77 -2.50
C GLU A 45 -21.82 3.23 -1.16
N ALA A 46 -20.83 2.34 -1.20
CA ALA A 46 -20.30 1.70 -0.01
C ALA A 46 -19.60 2.72 0.90
N PHE A 47 -20.09 2.82 2.14
CA PHE A 47 -19.61 3.78 3.14
C PHE A 47 -19.78 5.26 2.73
N GLY A 48 -20.64 5.58 1.75
CA GLY A 48 -20.87 6.95 1.27
C GLY A 48 -21.33 7.90 2.38
N GLU A 49 -22.29 7.47 3.20
CA GLU A 49 -22.80 8.23 4.36
C GLU A 49 -21.80 8.32 5.52
N ASN A 50 -20.78 7.46 5.56
CA ASN A 50 -19.83 7.36 6.67
C ASN A 50 -18.39 7.15 6.14
N PRO A 51 -17.82 8.17 5.47
CA PRO A 51 -16.46 8.08 4.95
C PRO A 51 -15.46 7.88 6.10
N ARG A 52 -14.58 6.89 5.95
CA ARG A 52 -13.55 6.58 6.96
C ARG A 52 -12.19 7.00 6.46
N ASN A 53 -11.50 7.86 7.22
CA ASN A 53 -10.06 8.06 7.04
C ASN A 53 -9.29 7.06 7.91
N ILE A 54 -8.83 5.97 7.29
CA ILE A 54 -8.03 4.92 7.95
C ILE A 54 -6.52 5.07 7.70
N SER A 55 -6.08 6.22 7.19
CA SER A 55 -4.66 6.49 6.97
C SER A 55 -3.88 6.45 8.29
N MET A 56 -2.65 5.94 8.23
CA MET A 56 -1.78 5.76 9.39
C MET A 56 -0.53 6.64 9.27
N CYS A 57 -0.27 7.46 10.29
CA CYS A 57 0.98 8.22 10.36
C CYS A 57 2.14 7.34 10.83
N GLN A 58 3.18 7.20 10.00
CA GLN A 58 4.36 6.37 10.28
C GLN A 58 5.60 7.15 10.76
N LYS A 59 5.48 8.47 10.99
CA LYS A 59 6.61 9.32 11.42
C LYS A 59 7.38 8.73 12.62
N LYS A 60 6.65 8.15 13.58
CA LYS A 60 7.24 7.55 14.79
C LYS A 60 8.15 6.36 14.48
N ILE A 61 7.73 5.43 13.63
CA ILE A 61 8.54 4.25 13.27
C ILE A 61 9.65 4.60 12.28
N ASN A 62 9.39 5.55 11.36
CA ASN A 62 10.38 6.08 10.43
C ASN A 62 11.56 6.75 11.17
N GLY A 63 11.30 7.40 12.32
CA GLY A 63 12.34 7.95 13.19
C GLY A 63 13.33 6.91 13.74
N TRP A 64 12.98 5.62 13.72
CA TRP A 64 13.88 4.51 14.06
C TRP A 64 14.58 3.90 12.83
N GLY A 65 14.42 4.52 11.66
CA GLY A 65 14.97 4.07 10.39
C GLY A 65 14.32 2.80 9.84
N ILE A 66 13.09 2.49 10.26
CA ILE A 66 12.28 1.38 9.74
C ILE A 66 11.29 1.97 8.75
N PHE A 67 11.31 1.48 7.52
CA PHE A 67 10.48 1.96 6.42
C PHE A 67 9.79 0.78 5.73
N PHE A 68 8.58 1.00 5.26
CA PHE A 68 7.79 0.04 4.49
C PHE A 68 7.55 0.62 3.09
N SER A 69 7.54 -0.24 2.07
CA SER A 69 7.08 0.15 0.73
C SER A 69 5.64 0.62 0.77
N SER A 70 5.30 1.58 -0.09
CA SER A 70 3.91 2.01 -0.23
C SER A 70 3.00 0.86 -0.67
N THR A 71 1.70 1.00 -0.41
CA THR A 71 0.70 -0.01 -0.82
C THR A 71 0.74 -0.24 -2.33
N VAL A 72 0.81 0.83 -3.12
CA VAL A 72 0.90 0.76 -4.58
C VAL A 72 2.15 0.01 -5.02
N GLU A 73 3.31 0.32 -4.46
CA GLU A 73 4.57 -0.37 -4.80
C GLU A 73 4.49 -1.87 -4.48
N GLY A 74 4.01 -2.21 -3.28
CA GLY A 74 3.90 -3.60 -2.83
C GLY A 74 2.96 -4.43 -3.70
N LEU A 75 1.79 -3.88 -4.03
CA LEU A 75 0.81 -4.54 -4.89
C LEU A 75 1.30 -4.64 -6.34
N SER A 76 1.89 -3.57 -6.89
CA SER A 76 2.44 -3.57 -8.25
C SER A 76 3.52 -4.64 -8.43
N ARG A 77 4.45 -4.77 -7.47
CA ARG A 77 5.48 -5.82 -7.50
C ARG A 77 4.88 -7.23 -7.43
N THR A 78 3.92 -7.44 -6.53
CA THR A 78 3.26 -8.74 -6.39
C THR A 78 2.54 -9.12 -7.68
N LEU A 79 1.71 -8.22 -8.22
CA LEU A 79 0.95 -8.48 -9.44
C LEU A 79 1.86 -8.71 -10.65
N ALA A 80 2.94 -7.94 -10.79
CA ALA A 80 3.93 -8.15 -11.84
C ALA A 80 4.64 -9.52 -11.73
N ARG A 81 4.91 -9.99 -10.50
CA ARG A 81 5.50 -11.31 -10.25
C ARG A 81 4.53 -12.42 -10.66
N GLU A 82 3.29 -12.38 -10.19
CA GLU A 82 2.25 -13.36 -10.54
C GLU A 82 2.05 -13.44 -12.06
N ARG A 83 2.07 -12.30 -12.77
CA ARG A 83 1.97 -12.30 -14.24
C ARG A 83 3.13 -13.00 -14.93
N LYS A 84 4.36 -12.85 -14.44
CA LYS A 84 5.53 -13.54 -15.01
C LYS A 84 5.47 -15.05 -14.77
N GLU A 85 4.93 -15.48 -13.63
CA GLU A 85 4.79 -16.90 -13.27
C GLU A 85 3.71 -17.59 -14.12
N ASN A 86 2.63 -16.89 -14.47
CA ASN A 86 1.54 -17.43 -15.32
C ASN A 86 1.83 -17.42 -16.83
N HIS A 87 2.95 -16.84 -17.27
CA HIS A 87 3.38 -16.79 -18.68
C HIS A 87 4.69 -17.56 -18.94
N LYS A 88 5.12 -18.40 -17.98
CA LYS A 88 6.16 -19.41 -18.16
C LYS A 88 5.52 -20.78 -18.40
#